data_AF-A0A1N7MML9-F1
#
_entry.id   AF-A0A1N7MML9-F1
#
_cell.length_a   1.000
_cell.length_b   1.000
_cell.length_c   1.000
_cell.angle_alpha   90.00
_cell.angle_beta   90.00
_cell.angle_gamma   90.00
#
_symmetry.space_group_name_H-M   'P 1'
#
loop_
_entity.id
_entity.type
_entity.pdbx_description
1 polymer ?
#
loop_
_entity_poly.entity_id
_entity_poly.type
_entity_poly.pdbx_seq_one_letter_code
_entity_poly.pdbx_strand_id
1 'polypeptide(L)' 'MGAMPSAEEQVCLQRVSQETNNGDVTLLGSSFSQAGTEVIVGVGPQMARWQCIAYSDGTTSRPMSLTNEGTL' A
#
# COMPACT_ATOMS: atom_id res chain seq x y z
N MET A 1 6.51 13.02 17.20
CA MET A 1 6.25 13.93 16.07
C MET A 1 5.51 13.10 15.04
N GLY A 2 4.21 13.37 14.82
CA GLY A 2 3.41 12.60 13.86
C GLY A 2 3.97 12.83 12.48
N ALA A 3 4.65 11.84 11.91
CA ALA A 3 5.17 11.92 10.56
C ALA A 3 3.99 12.15 9.62
N MET A 4 4.02 13.25 8.88
CA MET A 4 3.18 13.40 7.70
C MET A 4 3.38 12.13 6.86
N PRO A 5 2.30 11.52 6.31
CA PRO A 5 2.46 10.35 5.48
C PRO A 5 3.46 10.67 4.38
N SER A 6 4.47 9.82 4.27
CA SER A 6 5.57 10.04 3.35
C SER A 6 5.06 9.92 1.92
N ALA A 7 5.78 10.49 0.95
CA ALA A 7 5.35 10.46 -0.45
C ALA A 7 5.11 9.01 -0.93
N GLU A 8 5.90 8.08 -0.41
CA GLU A 8 5.81 6.64 -0.58
C GLU A 8 4.43 6.08 -0.18
N GLU A 9 3.95 6.46 1.01
CA GLU A 9 2.67 6.00 1.55
C GLU A 9 1.50 6.56 0.73
N GLN A 10 1.56 7.84 0.36
CA GLN A 10 0.53 8.49 -0.46
C GLN A 10 0.43 7.86 -1.85
N VAL A 11 1.56 7.60 -2.49
CA VAL A 11 1.61 6.97 -3.81
C VAL A 11 1.05 5.54 -3.74
N CYS A 12 1.41 4.74 -2.72
CA CYS A 12 0.86 3.40 -2.57
C CYS A 12 -0.66 3.43 -2.34
N LEU A 13 -1.17 4.30 -1.45
CA LEU A 13 -2.61 4.47 -1.22
C LEU A 13 -3.36 4.81 -2.52
N GLN A 14 -2.84 5.77 -3.28
CA GLN A 14 -3.44 6.17 -4.56
C GLN A 14 -3.42 5.02 -5.56
N ARG A 15 -2.33 4.27 -5.68
CA ARG A 15 -2.21 3.16 -6.63
C ARG A 15 -3.12 2.00 -6.25
N VAL A 16 -3.23 1.67 -4.97
CA VAL A 16 -4.17 0.67 -4.46
C VAL A 16 -5.60 1.09 -4.76
N SER A 17 -5.96 2.36 -4.51
CA SER A 17 -7.32 2.86 -4.80
C SER A 17 -7.68 2.78 -6.28
N GLN A 18 -6.71 3.05 -7.17
CA GLN A 18 -6.89 2.96 -8.63
C GLN A 18 -7.01 1.51 -9.09
N GLU A 19 -6.15 0.61 -8.59
CA GLU A 19 -6.12 -0.80 -8.98
C GLU A 19 -7.38 -1.55 -8.48
N THR A 20 -7.82 -1.25 -7.26
CA THR A 20 -9.02 -1.86 -6.66
C THR A 20 -10.30 -1.12 -7.02
N ASN A 21 -10.20 0.03 -7.70
CA ASN A 21 -11.31 0.95 -7.94
C ASN A 21 -12.14 1.26 -6.68
N ASN A 22 -11.47 1.33 -5.52
CA ASN A 22 -12.06 1.62 -4.22
C ASN A 22 -11.41 2.87 -3.63
N GLY A 23 -12.20 3.89 -3.29
CA GLY A 23 -11.72 5.10 -2.62
C GLY A 23 -11.47 4.91 -1.11
N ASP A 24 -11.94 3.80 -0.55
CA ASP A 24 -11.78 3.47 0.85
C ASP A 24 -10.46 2.69 1.04
N VAL A 25 -9.37 3.45 1.22
CA VAL A 25 -8.03 2.91 1.47
C VAL A 25 -7.49 3.48 2.78
N THR A 26 -7.03 2.60 3.65
CA THR A 26 -6.50 2.96 4.97
C THR A 26 -5.09 2.45 5.12
N LEU A 27 -4.17 3.31 5.52
CA LEU A 27 -2.80 2.89 5.84
C LEU A 27 -2.82 2.00 7.10
N LEU A 28 -2.39 0.75 6.97
CA LEU A 28 -2.25 -0.18 8.10
C LEU A 28 -0.86 -0.11 8.73
N GLY A 29 0.16 0.15 7.91
CA GLY A 29 1.52 0.37 8.39
C GLY A 29 2.51 0.51 7.24
N SER A 30 3.70 0.98 7.55
CA SER A 30 4.82 1.06 6.63
C SER A 30 6.10 0.55 7.31
N SER A 31 6.95 -0.12 6.55
CA SER A 31 8.21 -0.70 7.00
C SER A 31 9.28 -0.47 5.97
N PHE A 32 10.32 0.27 6.34
CA PHE A 32 11.46 0.49 5.46
C PHE A 32 12.31 -0.78 5.32
N SER A 33 12.61 -1.18 4.08
CA SER A 33 13.46 -2.32 3.74
C SER A 33 14.55 -1.92 2.75
N GLN A 34 15.59 -2.73 2.62
CA GLN A 34 16.68 -2.49 1.64
C GLN A 34 16.20 -2.48 0.19
N ALA A 35 15.07 -3.15 -0.11
CA ALA A 35 14.44 -3.15 -1.43
C ALA A 35 13.51 -1.94 -1.67
N GLY A 36 13.20 -1.15 -0.64
CA GLY A 36 12.23 -0.06 -0.68
C GLY A 36 11.38 0.00 0.59
N THR A 37 10.50 1.00 0.68
CA THR A 37 9.54 1.15 1.77
C THR A 37 8.33 0.27 1.49
N GLU A 38 8.17 -0.78 2.26
CA GLU A 38 6.97 -1.61 2.25
C GLU A 38 5.82 -0.84 2.89
N VAL A 39 4.70 -0.73 2.20
CA VAL A 39 3.49 -0.05 2.69
C VAL A 39 2.34 -1.04 2.63
N ILE A 40 1.72 -1.26 3.78
CA ILE A 40 0.55 -2.12 3.94
C ILE A 40 -0.69 -1.23 4.03
N VAL A 41 -1.64 -1.48 3.13
CA VAL A 41 -2.89 -0.75 2.98
C VAL A 41 -4.07 -1.70 3.15
N GLY A 42 -5.09 -1.29 3.89
CA GLY A 42 -6.38 -1.94 3.99
C GLY A 42 -7.36 -1.31 3.01
N VAL A 43 -8.07 -2.12 2.23
CA VAL A 43 -9.03 -1.65 1.23
C VAL A 43 -10.44 -2.08 1.56
N GLY A 44 -11.34 -1.09 1.63
CA GLY A 44 -12.77 -1.29 1.79
C GLY A 44 -13.19 -1.85 3.15
N PRO A 45 -14.49 -2.19 3.29
CA PRO A 45 -15.07 -2.68 4.55
C PRO A 45 -14.53 -4.06 4.96
N GLN A 46 -14.00 -4.82 4.00
CA GLN A 46 -13.35 -6.10 4.24
C GLN A 46 -11.89 -5.97 4.72
N MET A 47 -11.34 -4.74 4.77
CA MET A 47 -9.94 -4.47 5.08
C MET A 47 -9.00 -5.40 4.32
N ALA A 48 -9.24 -5.56 3.01
CA ALA A 48 -8.38 -6.38 2.17
C ALA A 48 -6.96 -5.81 2.28
N ARG A 49 -6.01 -6.64 2.68
CA ARG A 49 -4.62 -6.25 2.87
C ARG A 49 -3.96 -6.21 1.51
N TRP A 50 -3.40 -5.07 1.18
CA TRP A 50 -2.61 -4.82 -0.01
C TRP A 50 -1.23 -4.33 0.41
N GLN A 51 -0.22 -4.74 -0.32
CA GLN A 51 1.16 -4.37 -0.12
C GLN A 51 1.64 -3.63 -1.37
N CYS A 52 2.29 -2.50 -1.20
CA CYS A 52 3.14 -1.94 -2.24
C CYS A 52 4.55 -1.69 -1.71
N ILE A 53 5.53 -1.71 -2.60
CA ILE A 53 6.90 -1.26 -2.32
C ILE A 53 7.08 0.10 -2.96
N ALA A 54 7.21 1.14 -2.15
CA ALA A 54 7.48 2.48 -2.62
C ALA A 54 8.98 2.79 -2.53
N TYR A 55 9.48 3.51 -3.52
CA TYR A 55 10.89 3.78 -3.71
C TYR A 55 11.17 5.28 -3.48
N SER A 56 12.40 5.58 -3.06
CA SER A 56 12.83 6.95 -2.79
C SER A 56 12.91 7.84 -4.04
N ASP A 57 12.85 7.26 -5.24
CA ASP A 57 12.72 8.02 -6.51
C ASP A 57 11.29 8.50 -6.78
N GLY A 58 10.33 8.16 -5.90
CA GLY A 58 8.92 8.55 -6.02
C GLY A 58 8.08 7.57 -6.83
N THR A 59 8.66 6.46 -7.30
CA THR A 59 7.91 5.35 -7.89
C THR A 59 7.42 4.37 -6.84
N THR A 60 6.42 3.56 -7.20
CA THR A 60 5.99 2.41 -6.41
C THR A 60 5.85 1.20 -7.30
N SER A 61 6.13 0.03 -6.74
CA SER A 61 5.72 -1.25 -7.26
C SER A 61 4.20 -1.34 -7.37
N ARG A 62 3.74 -2.24 -8.24
CA ARG A 62 2.32 -2.55 -8.37
C ARG A 62 1.77 -3.03 -7.03
N PRO A 63 0.58 -2.57 -6.61
CA PRO A 63 -0.11 -3.11 -5.45
C PRO A 63 -0.30 -4.61 -5.60
N MET A 64 0.05 -5.38 -4.57
CA MET A 64 -0.14 -6.82 -4.51
C MET A 64 -1.08 -7.15 -3.36
N SER A 65 -2.10 -7.96 -3.60
CA SER A 65 -3.04 -8.39 -2.56
C SER A 65 -2.37 -9.42 -1.64
N LEU A 66 -2.28 -9.09 -0.35
CA LEU A 66 -1.90 -10.03 0.71
C LEU A 66 -3.12 -10.81 1.23
N THR A 67 -4.34 -10.30 0.98
CA THR A 67 -5.58 -11.06 1.15
C THR A 67 -5.70 -12.11 0.05
N ASN A 68 -4.92 -13.19 0.20
CA ASN A 68 -5.21 -14.53 -0.30
C ASN A 68 -5.70 -14.66 -1.77
N GLU A 69 -4.78 -14.62 -2.75
CA GLU A 69 -4.87 -15.53 -3.92
C GLU A 69 -4.41 -16.94 -3.50
N GLY A 70 -5.03 -17.51 -2.46
CA GLY A 70 -4.55 -18.69 -1.77
C GLY A 70 -5.59 -19.78 -1.59
N THR A 71 -6.60 -19.83 -2.46
CA THR A 71 -7.36 -21.05 -2.72
C THR A 71 -7.33 -21.32 -4.23
N LEU A 72 -6.23 -21.92 -4.68
CA LEU A 72 -6.22 -22.73 -5.91
C LEU A 72 -6.80 -24.12 -5.59
#